data_AF-A0A0E4FJH4-F1
#
_entry.id   AF-A0A0E4FJH4-F1
#
_cell.length_a   1.000
_cell.length_b   1.000
_cell.length_c   1.000
_cell.angle_alpha   90.00
_cell.angle_beta   90.00
_cell.angle_gamma   90.00
#
_symmetry.space_group_name_H-M   'P 1'
#
loop_
_entity.id
_entity.type
_entity.pdbx_description
1 polymer ?
#
loop_
_entity_poly.entity_id
_entity_poly.type
_entity_poly.pdbx_seq_one_letter_code
_entity_poly.pdbx_strand_id
1 'polypeptide(L)'
;VPKNPHGVNASPDGKYFICAGKLSPTTTTIELTKIHEYFDGKLDDIKKTIVAEVEIGLGPLHTAFDGRGNAFTTVFLDSTVVKWNIEAAIKFYAGDKNAKYVVDRLDVQYQPGHLNASMSETKEADGKWLCVGCKFSKDRFLPVGPLHPENEQLIDISG
;
A
#
# COMPACT_ATOMS: atom_id res chain seq x y z
N VAL A 1 5.27 7.37 11.65
CA VAL A 1 5.62 6.96 10.26
C VAL A 1 7.09 7.23 10.01
N PRO A 2 7.89 6.20 9.72
CA PRO A 2 9.32 6.19 10.07
C PRO A 2 10.27 7.06 9.23
N LYS A 3 10.16 7.22 7.90
CA LYS A 3 11.16 8.05 7.19
C LYS A 3 10.76 8.62 5.81
N ASN A 4 10.61 9.95 5.73
CA ASN A 4 10.20 10.67 4.51
C ASN A 4 9.05 9.97 3.77
N PRO A 5 7.96 9.62 4.49
CA PRO A 5 6.87 8.85 3.91
C PRO A 5 6.27 9.55 2.69
N HIS A 6 5.57 8.80 1.86
CA HIS A 6 5.07 9.30 0.59
C HIS A 6 3.55 9.20 0.48
N GLY A 7 3.01 8.05 0.09
CA GLY A 7 1.58 7.81 0.01
C GLY A 7 0.92 7.80 1.39
N VAL A 8 -0.27 8.39 1.44
CA VAL A 8 -1.22 8.27 2.55
C VAL A 8 -2.56 7.93 1.94
N ASN A 9 -3.02 6.69 2.15
CA ASN A 9 -4.17 6.13 1.46
C ASN A 9 -5.22 5.67 2.47
N ALA A 10 -6.46 6.14 2.32
CA ALA A 10 -7.58 5.77 3.20
C ALA A 10 -8.23 4.47 2.71
N SER A 11 -8.45 3.52 3.62
CA SER A 11 -9.14 2.27 3.31
C SER A 11 -10.63 2.52 2.99
N PRO A 12 -11.24 1.73 2.09
CA PRO A 12 -12.62 1.95 1.62
C PRO A 12 -13.67 1.74 2.71
N ASP A 13 -13.35 1.00 3.77
CA ASP A 13 -14.20 0.84 4.95
C ASP A 13 -14.16 2.06 5.91
N GLY A 14 -13.32 3.05 5.62
CA GLY A 14 -13.18 4.29 6.39
C GLY A 14 -12.50 4.12 7.74
N LYS A 15 -11.88 2.97 8.03
CA LYS A 15 -11.27 2.69 9.33
C LYS A 15 -9.80 3.08 9.42
N TYR A 16 -9.05 2.94 8.33
CA TYR A 16 -7.60 3.01 8.35
C TYR A 16 -7.02 4.00 7.35
N PHE A 17 -5.89 4.60 7.71
CA PHE A 17 -5.00 5.30 6.81
C PHE A 17 -3.66 4.57 6.76
N ILE A 18 -3.20 4.24 5.55
CA ILE A 18 -1.92 3.58 5.33
C ILE A 18 -0.91 4.61 4.85
N CYS A 19 0.15 4.81 5.64
CA CYS A 19 1.27 5.66 5.28
C CYS A 19 2.46 4.82 4.80
N ALA A 20 2.87 5.00 3.54
CA ALA A 20 3.97 4.25 2.94
C ALA A 20 5.33 4.85 3.32
N GLY A 21 6.23 4.00 3.83
CA GLY A 21 7.46 4.41 4.51
C GLY A 21 8.58 4.93 3.64
N LYS A 22 8.51 4.80 2.30
CA LYS A 22 9.55 5.17 1.32
C LYS A 22 10.97 4.77 1.72
N LEU A 23 11.67 5.60 2.49
CA LEU A 23 13.04 5.32 2.95
C LEU A 23 13.09 4.29 4.08
N SER A 24 11.95 4.00 4.70
CA SER A 24 11.74 2.84 5.54
C SER A 24 11.01 1.75 4.75
N PRO A 25 11.38 0.47 4.88
CA PRO A 25 10.77 -0.62 4.13
C PRO A 25 9.38 -1.05 4.64
N THR A 26 8.70 -0.18 5.39
CA THR A 26 7.44 -0.49 6.09
C THR A 26 6.26 0.33 5.58
N THR A 27 5.06 -0.13 5.92
CA THR A 27 3.84 0.67 5.90
C THR A 27 3.33 0.84 7.33
N THR A 28 2.92 2.06 7.71
CA THR A 28 2.28 2.36 8.99
C THR A 28 0.76 2.43 8.79
N THR A 29 0.00 1.63 9.54
CA THR A 29 -1.48 1.62 9.55
C THR A 29 -1.98 2.41 10.76
N ILE A 30 -2.74 3.47 10.51
CA ILE A 30 -3.32 4.37 11.52
C ILE A 30 -4.83 4.16 11.55
N GLU A 31 -5.41 3.97 12.74
CA GLU A 31 -6.86 3.83 12.91
C GLU A 31 -7.53 5.20 13.16
N LEU A 32 -8.53 5.55 12.33
CA LEU A 32 -9.18 6.86 12.37
C LEU A 32 -9.91 7.14 13.69
N THR A 33 -10.59 6.13 14.23
CA THR A 33 -11.30 6.22 15.52
C THR A 33 -10.35 6.64 16.64
N LYS A 34 -9.15 6.06 16.68
CA LYS A 34 -8.12 6.40 17.66
C LYS A 34 -7.55 7.81 17.48
N ILE A 35 -7.51 8.33 16.25
CA ILE A 35 -7.16 9.74 16.02
C ILE A 35 -8.19 10.64 16.71
N HIS A 36 -9.49 10.35 16.59
CA HIS A 36 -10.52 11.09 17.33
C HIS A 36 -10.35 10.96 18.84
N GLU A 37 -10.07 9.75 19.35
CA GLU A 37 -9.80 9.54 20.78
C GLU A 37 -8.58 10.33 21.29
N TYR A 38 -7.54 10.48 20.48
CA TYR A 38 -6.38 11.31 20.81
C TYR A 38 -6.77 12.79 20.92
N PHE A 39 -7.52 13.33 19.94
CA PHE A 39 -8.01 14.71 20.00
C PHE A 39 -8.98 14.96 21.17
N ASP A 40 -9.75 13.94 21.56
CA ASP A 40 -10.62 13.96 22.76
C ASP A 40 -9.84 13.87 24.09
N GLY A 41 -8.52 13.69 24.05
CA GLY A 41 -7.68 13.52 25.24
C GLY A 41 -7.80 12.14 25.91
N LYS A 42 -8.42 11.15 25.25
CA LYS A 42 -8.54 9.76 25.75
C LYS A 42 -7.26 8.95 25.53
N LEU A 43 -6.45 9.34 24.54
CA LEU A 43 -5.10 8.82 24.34
C LEU A 43 -4.06 9.87 24.72
N ASP A 44 -3.10 9.44 25.54
CA ASP A 44 -1.95 10.19 26.05
C ASP A 44 -0.79 10.29 25.05
N ASP A 45 -0.75 9.43 24.03
CA ASP A 45 0.27 9.45 22.98
C ASP A 45 -0.38 9.18 21.61
N ILE A 46 -0.13 10.06 20.63
CA ILE A 46 -0.58 9.92 19.25
C ILE A 46 -0.09 8.61 18.62
N LYS A 47 1.04 8.04 19.07
CA LYS A 47 1.54 6.75 18.56
C LYS A 47 0.58 5.59 18.87
N LYS A 48 -0.30 5.71 19.87
CA LYS A 48 -1.32 4.69 20.17
C LYS A 48 -2.40 4.57 19.09
N THR A 49 -2.43 5.51 18.13
CA THR A 49 -3.26 5.45 16.92
C THR A 49 -2.70 4.52 15.85
N ILE A 50 -1.41 4.15 15.94
CA ILE A 50 -0.77 3.19 15.05
C ILE A 50 -1.16 1.77 15.49
N VAL A 51 -1.87 1.06 14.62
CA VAL A 51 -2.35 -0.30 14.88
C VAL A 51 -1.55 -1.38 14.15
N ALA A 52 -0.75 -1.00 13.15
CA ALA A 52 0.27 -1.85 12.56
C ALA A 52 1.43 -1.03 12.01
N GLU A 53 2.65 -1.54 12.12
CA GLU A 53 3.79 -1.11 11.32
C GLU A 53 4.56 -2.36 10.88
N VAL A 54 4.42 -2.72 9.60
CA VAL A 54 4.90 -4.00 9.05
C VAL A 54 5.80 -3.77 7.84
N GLU A 55 6.78 -4.66 7.65
CA GLU A 55 7.72 -4.62 6.53
C GLU A 55 7.06 -5.14 5.26
N ILE A 56 7.11 -4.35 4.19
CA ILE A 56 6.51 -4.69 2.90
C ILE A 56 7.59 -4.93 1.85
N GLY A 57 8.70 -4.20 1.88
CA GLY A 57 9.81 -4.33 0.94
C GLY A 57 10.55 -2.99 0.77
N LEU A 58 11.54 -2.92 -0.12
CA LEU A 58 12.38 -1.75 -0.29
C LEU A 58 11.70 -0.66 -1.13
N GLY A 59 11.43 0.49 -0.51
CA GLY A 59 10.83 1.64 -1.21
C GLY A 59 9.31 1.60 -1.34
N PRO A 60 8.52 1.33 -0.28
CA PRO A 60 7.07 1.37 -0.37
C PRO A 60 6.59 2.80 -0.64
N LEU A 61 5.80 3.03 -1.69
CA LEU A 61 5.38 4.39 -2.09
C LEU A 61 3.89 4.68 -1.93
N HIS A 62 2.99 3.83 -2.44
CA HIS A 62 1.54 4.04 -2.40
C HIS A 62 0.79 2.75 -2.15
N THR A 63 -0.44 2.87 -1.65
CA THR A 63 -1.32 1.74 -1.34
C THR A 63 -2.71 1.90 -1.98
N ALA A 64 -3.25 0.82 -2.57
CA ALA A 64 -4.64 0.70 -3.03
C ALA A 64 -5.34 -0.49 -2.34
N PHE A 65 -6.66 -0.63 -2.51
CA PHE A 65 -7.48 -1.60 -1.77
C PHE A 65 -8.49 -2.31 -2.68
N ASP A 66 -8.87 -3.54 -2.33
CA ASP A 66 -9.81 -4.36 -3.12
C ASP A 66 -11.22 -4.50 -2.52
N GLY A 67 -11.52 -3.83 -1.41
CA GLY A 67 -12.81 -3.98 -0.71
C GLY A 67 -12.98 -5.30 0.04
N ARG A 68 -11.97 -6.19 0.05
CA ARG A 68 -11.98 -7.49 0.77
C ARG A 68 -11.01 -7.49 1.97
N GLY A 69 -10.54 -6.31 2.37
CA GLY A 69 -9.59 -6.13 3.46
C GLY A 69 -8.12 -6.30 3.06
N ASN A 70 -7.83 -6.47 1.76
CA ASN A 70 -6.46 -6.47 1.27
C ASN A 70 -6.04 -5.08 0.79
N ALA A 71 -4.75 -4.83 0.96
CA ALA A 71 -4.03 -3.67 0.49
C ALA A 71 -2.98 -4.11 -0.54
N PHE A 72 -2.73 -3.26 -1.52
CA PHE A 72 -1.74 -3.46 -2.58
C PHE A 72 -0.78 -2.30 -2.50
N THR A 73 0.49 -2.57 -2.18
CA THR A 73 1.50 -1.52 -2.02
C THR A 73 2.55 -1.62 -3.11
N THR A 74 2.86 -0.50 -3.75
CA THR A 74 3.99 -0.42 -4.69
C THR A 74 5.31 -0.36 -3.93
N VAL A 75 6.28 -1.15 -4.37
CA VAL A 75 7.61 -1.25 -3.78
C VAL A 75 8.63 -0.87 -4.86
N PHE A 76 9.03 0.39 -4.85
CA PHE A 76 9.75 1.05 -5.93
C PHE A 76 11.11 0.44 -6.24
N LEU A 77 11.90 0.15 -5.19
CA LEU A 77 13.27 -0.37 -5.36
C LEU A 77 13.24 -1.85 -5.74
N ASP A 78 12.35 -2.63 -5.14
CA ASP A 78 12.18 -4.05 -5.50
C ASP A 78 11.45 -4.23 -6.84
N SER A 79 10.83 -3.17 -7.38
CA SER A 79 10.02 -3.21 -8.60
C SER A 79 8.85 -4.20 -8.52
N THR A 80 8.16 -4.24 -7.38
CA THR A 80 7.02 -5.14 -7.15
C THR A 80 5.77 -4.41 -6.69
N VAL A 81 4.63 -5.07 -6.81
CA VAL A 81 3.43 -4.80 -6.02
C VAL A 81 3.27 -5.92 -5.01
N VAL A 82 3.03 -5.56 -3.75
CA VAL A 82 2.81 -6.52 -2.67
C VAL A 82 1.34 -6.47 -2.26
N LYS A 83 0.64 -7.61 -2.38
CA LYS A 83 -0.70 -7.81 -1.80
C LYS A 83 -0.53 -8.25 -0.36
N TRP A 84 -1.18 -7.57 0.56
CA TRP A 84 -1.14 -7.89 1.98
C TRP A 84 -2.50 -7.63 2.66
N ASN A 85 -2.76 -8.31 3.77
CA ASN A 85 -4.02 -8.19 4.50
C ASN A 85 -3.86 -7.31 5.75
N ILE A 86 -4.75 -6.33 5.91
CA ILE A 86 -4.63 -5.29 6.95
C ILE A 86 -4.84 -5.90 8.34
N GLU A 87 -5.88 -6.72 8.53
CA GLU A 87 -6.18 -7.36 9.81
C GLU A 87 -5.08 -8.34 10.23
N ALA A 88 -4.53 -9.11 9.29
CA ALA A 88 -3.39 -9.97 9.56
C ALA A 88 -2.15 -9.17 9.97
N ALA A 89 -1.92 -7.99 9.36
CA ALA A 89 -0.82 -7.11 9.75
C ALA A 89 -1.00 -6.55 11.17
N ILE A 90 -2.23 -6.17 11.55
CA ILE A 90 -2.56 -5.72 12.90
C ILE A 90 -2.30 -6.83 13.92
N LYS A 91 -2.74 -8.07 13.65
CA LYS A 91 -2.47 -9.24 14.51
C LYS A 91 -0.97 -9.50 14.65
N PHE A 92 -0.23 -9.47 13.54
CA PHE A 92 1.22 -9.66 13.53
C PHE A 92 1.95 -8.61 14.38
N TYR A 93 1.53 -7.35 14.26
CA TYR A 93 2.07 -6.23 15.02
C TYR A 93 1.75 -6.34 16.52
N ALA A 94 0.54 -6.81 16.86
CA ALA A 94 0.12 -7.09 18.24
C ALA A 94 0.83 -8.30 18.88
N GLY A 95 1.65 -9.05 18.13
CA GLY A 95 2.51 -10.10 18.65
C GLY A 95 2.25 -11.50 18.10
N ASP A 96 1.19 -11.71 17.33
CA ASP A 96 0.91 -13.00 16.69
C ASP A 96 1.83 -13.24 15.50
N LYS A 97 3.00 -13.84 15.75
CA LYS A 97 3.99 -14.12 14.71
C LYS A 97 3.56 -15.16 13.69
N ASN A 98 2.43 -15.85 13.90
CA ASN A 98 1.86 -16.79 12.92
C ASN A 98 0.93 -16.10 11.92
N ALA A 99 0.50 -14.85 12.19
CA ALA A 99 -0.31 -14.08 11.26
C ALA A 99 0.51 -13.69 10.03
N LYS A 100 0.29 -14.40 8.92
CA LYS A 100 0.90 -14.09 7.62
C LYS A 100 0.12 -12.96 6.96
N TYR A 101 0.69 -11.75 7.00
CA TYR A 101 0.05 -10.58 6.42
C TYR A 101 0.38 -10.37 4.95
N VAL A 102 1.56 -10.78 4.46
CA VAL A 102 1.84 -10.79 3.01
C VAL A 102 1.10 -11.96 2.38
N VAL A 103 0.27 -11.66 1.37
CA VAL A 103 -0.53 -12.62 0.62
C VAL A 103 0.18 -13.02 -0.66
N ASP A 104 0.68 -12.04 -1.41
CA ASP A 104 1.34 -12.27 -2.69
C ASP A 104 2.29 -11.13 -3.08
N ARG A 105 3.21 -11.38 -4.02
CA ARG A 105 4.12 -10.40 -4.61
C ARG A 105 4.14 -10.59 -6.12
N LEU A 106 3.94 -9.50 -6.85
CA LEU A 106 3.97 -9.48 -8.31
C LEU A 106 5.07 -8.54 -8.79
N ASP A 107 5.95 -9.03 -9.66
CA ASP A 107 6.91 -8.19 -10.36
C ASP A 107 6.20 -7.28 -11.35
N VAL A 108 6.55 -5.98 -11.33
CA VAL A 108 6.05 -4.97 -12.26
C VAL A 108 7.20 -4.25 -12.95
N GLN A 109 6.99 -3.78 -14.18
CA GLN A 109 8.08 -3.31 -15.03
C GLN A 109 7.99 -1.81 -15.38
N TYR A 110 8.83 -0.92 -14.87
CA TYR A 110 9.69 -1.05 -13.69
C TYR A 110 9.54 0.19 -12.79
N GLN A 111 9.95 0.06 -11.52
CA GLN A 111 9.92 1.15 -10.54
C GLN A 111 8.52 1.75 -10.40
N PRO A 112 7.57 1.01 -9.81
CA PRO A 112 6.19 1.46 -9.66
C PRO A 112 6.10 2.68 -8.72
N GLY A 113 5.38 3.71 -9.16
CA GLY A 113 5.03 4.87 -8.34
C GLY A 113 3.66 4.68 -7.69
N HIS A 114 2.67 5.44 -8.14
CA HIS A 114 1.28 5.23 -7.77
C HIS A 114 0.73 3.93 -8.37
N LEU A 115 -0.23 3.36 -7.66
CA LEU A 115 -1.19 2.39 -8.17
C LEU A 115 -2.59 2.81 -7.72
N ASN A 116 -3.62 2.35 -8.42
CA ASN A 116 -4.99 2.45 -7.94
C ASN A 116 -5.81 1.26 -8.42
N ALA A 117 -6.83 0.89 -7.66
CA ALA A 117 -7.78 -0.17 -8.04
C ALA A 117 -9.14 0.41 -8.38
N SER A 118 -9.92 -0.33 -9.17
CA SER A 118 -11.27 0.08 -9.58
C SER A 118 -12.14 0.38 -8.35
N MET A 119 -12.63 1.63 -8.28
CA MET A 119 -13.44 2.17 -7.17
C MET A 119 -12.75 2.17 -5.79
N SER A 120 -11.44 1.92 -5.70
CA SER A 120 -10.69 1.69 -4.45
C SER A 120 -10.74 2.84 -3.44
N GLU A 121 -10.94 4.08 -3.88
CA GLU A 121 -10.99 5.27 -3.03
C GLU A 121 -12.44 5.65 -2.66
N THR A 122 -13.35 4.69 -2.79
CA THR A 122 -14.77 4.85 -2.48
C THR A 122 -15.26 3.66 -1.65
N LYS A 123 -16.50 3.74 -1.16
CA LYS A 123 -17.16 2.62 -0.48
C LYS A 123 -17.52 1.46 -1.42
N GLU A 124 -17.37 1.65 -2.73
CA GLU A 124 -17.76 0.71 -3.78
C GLU A 124 -16.54 -0.03 -4.37
N ALA A 125 -15.41 -0.07 -3.66
CA ALA A 125 -14.23 -0.83 -4.07
C ALA A 125 -14.60 -2.27 -4.46
N ASP A 126 -14.41 -2.61 -5.74
CA ASP A 126 -15.00 -3.81 -6.34
C ASP A 126 -14.01 -4.98 -6.48
N GLY A 127 -12.72 -4.70 -6.26
CA GLY A 127 -11.66 -5.70 -6.27
C GLY A 127 -11.44 -6.37 -7.63
N LYS A 128 -11.74 -5.70 -8.74
CA LYS A 128 -11.59 -6.30 -10.09
C LYS A 128 -10.26 -5.98 -10.76
N TRP A 129 -9.91 -4.71 -10.81
CA TRP A 129 -8.77 -4.23 -11.58
C TRP A 129 -7.82 -3.41 -10.73
N LEU A 130 -6.53 -3.55 -11.01
CA LEU A 130 -5.47 -2.74 -10.44
C LEU A 130 -4.61 -2.15 -11.57
N CYS A 131 -4.49 -0.83 -11.61
CA CYS A 131 -3.58 -0.11 -12.51
C CYS A 131 -2.33 0.32 -11.75
N VAL A 132 -1.15 0.05 -12.30
CA VAL A 132 0.15 0.37 -11.69
C VAL A 132 0.95 1.26 -12.63
N GLY A 133 1.28 2.48 -12.19
CA GLY A 133 2.06 3.44 -12.96
C GLY A 133 3.57 3.27 -12.73
N CYS A 134 4.23 2.50 -13.59
CA CYS A 134 5.68 2.28 -13.56
C CYS A 134 6.45 3.39 -14.28
N LYS A 135 7.54 3.86 -13.66
CA LYS A 135 8.28 5.06 -14.10
C LYS A 135 9.31 4.80 -15.19
N PHE A 136 9.71 3.55 -15.40
CA PHE A 136 10.66 3.19 -16.45
C PHE A 136 10.13 2.00 -17.25
N SER A 137 9.90 2.17 -18.56
CA SER A 137 9.46 1.07 -19.43
C SER A 137 10.60 0.22 -19.98
N LYS A 138 11.83 0.74 -20.10
CA LYS A 138 13.01 -0.01 -20.57
C LYS A 138 12.73 -0.80 -21.87
N ASP A 139 12.79 -2.12 -21.79
CA ASP A 139 12.67 -3.09 -22.87
C ASP A 139 11.22 -3.57 -23.12
N ARG A 140 10.23 -2.97 -22.45
CA ARG A 140 8.82 -3.41 -22.57
C ARG A 140 8.15 -3.01 -23.88
N PHE A 141 8.72 -2.07 -24.65
CA PHE A 141 8.16 -1.56 -25.90
C PHE A 141 9.23 -1.45 -26.99
N LEU A 142 8.80 -1.18 -28.23
CA LEU A 142 9.72 -0.82 -29.32
C LEU A 142 10.52 0.44 -28.95
N PRO A 143 11.82 0.51 -29.30
CA PRO A 143 12.65 1.67 -28.98
C PRO A 143 12.19 2.89 -29.77
N VAL A 144 11.96 4.01 -29.07
CA VAL A 144 11.46 5.28 -29.63
C VAL A 144 12.45 6.45 -29.49
N GLY A 145 13.71 6.15 -29.16
CA GLY A 145 14.77 7.13 -28.95
C GLY A 145 15.12 7.32 -27.48
N PRO A 146 15.82 8.42 -27.11
CA PRO A 146 16.33 8.61 -25.75
C PRO A 146 15.26 8.77 -24.67
N LEU A 147 14.09 9.32 -25.01
CA LEU A 147 12.96 9.48 -24.10
C LEU A 147 11.97 8.33 -24.31
N HIS A 148 11.86 7.46 -23.30
CA HIS A 148 10.97 6.32 -23.32
C HIS A 148 9.63 6.66 -22.66
N PRO A 149 8.52 6.01 -23.05
CA PRO A 149 7.27 6.16 -22.31
C PRO A 149 7.37 5.51 -20.92
N GLU A 150 6.49 5.88 -20.00
CA GLU A 150 6.16 5.10 -18.81
C GLU A 150 5.46 3.78 -19.17
N ASN A 151 5.17 2.93 -18.18
CA ASN A 151 4.43 1.69 -18.38
C ASN A 151 3.27 1.57 -17.38
N GLU A 152 2.04 1.75 -17.85
CA GLU A 152 0.84 1.49 -17.05
C GLU A 152 0.41 0.04 -17.23
N GLN A 153 0.56 -0.76 -16.16
CA GLN A 153 0.18 -2.16 -16.17
C GLN A 153 -1.20 -2.34 -15.55
N LEU A 154 -2.09 -3.01 -16.27
CA LEU A 154 -3.39 -3.46 -15.77
C LEU A 154 -3.26 -4.90 -15.26
N ILE A 155 -3.67 -5.13 -14.03
CA ILE A 155 -3.60 -6.41 -13.33
C ILE A 155 -5.02 -6.81 -12.91
N ASP A 156 -5.40 -8.05 -13.20
CA ASP A 156 -6.62 -8.66 -12.67
C ASP A 156 -6.39 -9.04 -11.20
N ILE A 157 -7.24 -8.50 -10.32
CA ILE A 157 -7.18 -8.78 -8.88
C ILE A 157 -8.47 -9.45 -8.36
N SER A 158 -9.30 -9.97 -9.26
CA SER A 158 -10.59 -10.60 -8.91
C SER A 158 -10.47 -11.91 -8.12
N GLY A 159 -9.29 -12.55 -8.14
CA GLY A 159 -8.95 -13.75 -7.35
C GLY A 159 -8.56 -13.52 -5.89
#